data_AF-A0A9E2X703-F1
#
_entry.id   AF-A0A9E2X703-F1
#
_cell.length_a   1.000
_cell.length_b   1.000
_cell.length_c   1.000
_cell.angle_alpha   90.00
_cell.angle_beta   90.00
_cell.angle_gamma   90.00
#
_symmetry.space_group_name_H-M   'P 1'
#
loop_
_entity.id
_entity.type
_entity.pdbx_description
1 polymer ?
#
loop_
_entity_poly.entity_id
_entity_poly.type
_entity_poly.pdbx_seq_one_letter_code
_entity_poly.pdbx_strand_id
1 'polypeptide(L)'
;MSRQITFPSRRVVLLAAAAFGLAPLPRSVASPTAMDEAIRALVGDAKVTPGKVKLELPPIVENGNTVSLTVSVDSPMSEAEHVASIH
;
A
#
# COMPACT_ATOMS: atom_id res chain seq x y z
N MET A 1 43.29 7.66 30.96
CA MET A 1 43.01 8.34 29.66
C MET A 1 41.50 8.42 29.50
N SER A 2 40.89 9.45 30.08
CA SER A 2 39.43 9.62 30.17
C SER A 2 38.90 10.32 28.92
N ARG A 3 38.06 9.63 28.15
CA ARG A 3 37.42 10.16 26.95
C ARG A 3 36.35 11.17 27.36
N GLN A 4 36.64 12.47 27.22
CA GLN A 4 35.66 13.54 27.44
C GLN A 4 34.57 13.41 26.37
N ILE A 5 33.34 13.09 26.80
CA ILE A 5 32.17 13.08 25.92
C ILE A 5 31.73 14.53 25.72
N THR A 6 31.94 15.07 24.52
CA THR A 6 31.52 16.44 24.18
C THR A 6 30.05 16.40 23.79
N PHE A 7 29.18 17.04 24.58
CA PHE A 7 27.76 17.15 24.27
C PHE A 7 27.50 18.22 23.20
N PRO A 8 26.61 17.97 22.23
CA PRO A 8 26.29 18.96 21.20
C PRO A 8 25.66 20.21 21.81
N SER A 9 26.07 21.38 21.32
CA SER A 9 25.50 22.65 21.78
C SER A 9 24.04 22.80 21.32
N ARG A 10 23.24 23.56 22.08
CA ARG A 10 21.83 23.85 21.76
C ARG A 10 21.64 24.35 20.32
N ARG A 11 22.60 25.13 19.81
CA ARG A 11 22.59 25.64 18.43
C ARG A 11 22.72 24.53 17.39
N VAL A 12 23.59 23.55 17.64
CA VAL A 12 23.75 22.39 16.75
C VAL A 12 22.48 21.55 16.74
N VAL A 13 21.84 21.37 17.90
CA VAL A 13 20.55 20.66 18.00
C VAL A 13 19.44 21.39 17.24
N LEU A 14 19.33 22.71 17.39
CA LEU A 14 18.32 23.51 16.68
C LEU A 14 18.55 23.52 15.16
N LEU A 15 19.80 23.61 14.70
CA LEU A 15 20.14 23.55 13.29
C LEU A 15 19.84 22.17 12.68
N ALA A 16 20.13 21.08 13.40
CA ALA A 16 19.81 19.73 12.96
C ALA A 16 18.29 19.51 12.86
N ALA A 17 17.51 20.01 13.83
CA ALA A 17 16.05 19.94 13.80
C ALA A 17 15.45 20.74 12.64
N ALA A 18 15.97 21.94 12.37
CA ALA A 18 15.55 22.76 11.24
C ALA A 18 15.88 22.09 9.90
N ALA A 19 17.07 21.50 9.77
CA ALA A 19 17.47 20.76 8.57
C ALA A 19 16.59 19.51 8.34
N PHE A 20 16.20 18.81 9.40
CA PHE A 20 15.28 17.68 9.31
C PHE A 20 13.86 18.12 8.90
N GLY A 21 13.37 19.25 9.43
CA GLY A 21 12.07 19.81 9.08
C GLY A 21 11.96 20.32 7.63
N LEU A 22 13.09 20.59 6.97
CA LEU A 22 13.14 21.02 5.57
C LEU A 22 13.35 19.85 4.59
N ALA A 23 13.51 18.63 5.09
CA ALA A 23 13.73 17.47 4.22
C ALA A 23 12.47 17.22 3.36
N PRO A 24 12.62 16.98 2.05
CA PRO A 24 11.48 16.65 1.20
C PRO A 24 10.87 15.33 1.67
N LEU A 25 9.61 15.39 2.11
CA LEU A 25 8.86 14.19 2.41
C LEU A 25 8.49 13.48 1.09
N PRO A 26 8.59 12.14 1.02
CA PRO A 26 8.10 11.41 -0.13
C PRO A 26 6.61 11.70 -0.29
N ARG A 27 6.23 12.23 -1.46
CA ARG A 27 4.83 12.42 -1.80
C ARG A 27 4.28 11.08 -2.25
N SER A 28 3.26 10.55 -1.57
CA SER A 28 2.47 9.46 -2.13
C SER A 28 1.64 10.04 -3.26
N VAL A 29 1.97 9.64 -4.50
CA VAL A 29 1.21 10.03 -5.68
C VAL A 29 0.56 8.77 -6.21
N ALA A 30 -0.77 8.72 -6.15
CA ALA A 30 -1.52 7.70 -6.87
C ALA A 30 -1.30 7.93 -8.37
N SER A 31 -0.72 6.94 -9.05
CA SER A 31 -0.51 6.97 -10.49
C SER A 31 -0.95 5.64 -11.10
N PRO A 32 -1.44 5.64 -12.35
CA PRO A 32 -1.77 4.40 -13.05
C PRO A 32 -0.58 3.44 -13.12
N THR A 33 0.62 3.97 -13.36
CA THR A 33 1.85 3.17 -13.42
C THR A 33 2.16 2.47 -12.11
N ALA A 34 2.02 3.16 -10.97
CA ALA A 34 2.22 2.54 -9.65
C ALA A 34 1.16 1.47 -9.35
N MET A 35 -0.07 1.65 -9.84
CA MET A 35 -1.12 0.63 -9.73
C MET A 35 -0.76 -0.61 -10.57
N ASP A 36 -0.31 -0.43 -11.80
CA ASP A 36 0.09 -1.53 -12.69
C ASP A 36 1.26 -2.32 -12.10
N GLU A 37 2.25 -1.64 -11.52
CA GLU A 37 3.37 -2.27 -10.81
C GLU A 37 2.90 -3.08 -9.59
N ALA A 38 1.99 -2.54 -8.80
CA ALA A 38 1.42 -3.25 -7.65
C ALA A 38 0.63 -4.50 -8.07
N ILE A 39 -0.16 -4.41 -9.14
CA ILE A 39 -0.88 -5.58 -9.69
C ILE A 39 0.13 -6.65 -10.12
N ARG A 40 1.17 -6.27 -10.88
CA ARG A 40 2.23 -7.20 -11.33
C ARG A 40 2.98 -7.84 -10.17
N ALA A 41 3.19 -7.12 -9.07
CA ALA A 41 3.81 -7.69 -7.87
C ALA A 41 2.98 -8.84 -7.26
N LEU A 42 1.65 -8.83 -7.46
CA LEU A 42 0.74 -9.86 -6.96
C LEU A 42 0.54 -11.02 -7.95
N VAL A 43 0.36 -10.71 -9.25
CA VAL A 43 0.01 -11.72 -10.27
C VAL A 43 1.19 -12.15 -11.17
N GLY A 44 2.35 -11.53 -11.01
CA GLY A 44 3.52 -11.73 -11.86
C GLY A 44 3.27 -11.30 -13.31
N ASP A 45 3.76 -12.10 -14.24
CA ASP A 45 3.60 -11.89 -15.69
C ASP A 45 2.30 -12.49 -16.26
N ALA A 46 1.38 -12.92 -15.39
CA ALA A 46 0.12 -13.50 -15.81
C ALA A 46 -0.73 -12.49 -16.60
N LYS A 47 -1.34 -12.94 -17.70
CA LYS A 47 -2.26 -12.11 -18.48
C LYS A 47 -3.55 -11.87 -17.70
N VAL A 48 -3.81 -10.63 -17.32
CA VAL A 48 -5.07 -10.23 -16.68
C VAL A 48 -6.20 -10.20 -17.71
N THR A 49 -7.24 -10.99 -17.46
CA THR A 49 -8.45 -11.05 -18.30
C THR A 49 -9.66 -10.53 -17.54
N PRO A 50 -10.50 -9.68 -18.15
CA PRO A 50 -11.71 -9.19 -17.50
C PRO A 50 -12.77 -10.30 -17.36
N GLY A 51 -13.60 -10.20 -16.32
CA GLY A 51 -14.71 -11.11 -16.06
C GLY A 51 -14.44 -12.08 -14.91
N LYS A 52 -15.36 -13.04 -14.72
CA LYS A 52 -15.35 -14.11 -13.70
C LYS A 52 -15.41 -13.68 -12.23
N VAL A 53 -14.90 -12.50 -11.88
CA VAL A 53 -14.96 -11.94 -10.52
C VAL A 53 -16.10 -10.92 -10.43
N LYS A 54 -16.94 -11.05 -9.41
CA LYS A 54 -18.00 -10.10 -9.05
C LYS A 54 -17.70 -9.50 -7.68
N LEU A 55 -17.74 -8.17 -7.63
CA LEU A 55 -17.59 -7.40 -6.40
C LEU A 55 -18.92 -6.72 -6.07
N GLU A 56 -19.49 -7.06 -4.91
CA GLU A 56 -20.73 -6.45 -4.44
C GLU A 56 -20.44 -5.56 -3.23
N LEU A 57 -20.83 -4.29 -3.33
CA LEU A 57 -20.74 -3.31 -2.27
C LEU A 57 -22.06 -2.53 -2.16
N PRO A 58 -22.40 -2.02 -0.96
CA PRO A 58 -23.50 -1.07 -0.80
C PRO A 58 -23.28 0.21 -1.63
N PRO A 59 -24.35 0.80 -2.19
CA PRO A 59 -24.24 1.97 -3.06
C PRO A 59 -23.86 3.25 -2.31
N ILE A 60 -24.22 3.37 -1.04
CA ILE A 60 -23.97 4.54 -0.20
C ILE A 60 -23.51 4.05 1.17
N VAL A 61 -22.44 4.66 1.67
CA VAL A 61 -21.92 4.46 3.03
C VAL A 61 -21.72 5.85 3.63
N GLU A 62 -22.55 6.18 4.63
CA GLU A 62 -22.54 7.53 5.23
C GLU A 62 -21.74 7.61 6.53
N ASN A 63 -21.36 6.46 7.09
CA ASN A 63 -20.79 6.38 8.41
C ASN A 63 -19.39 5.76 8.27
N GLY A 64 -18.34 6.40 8.78
CA GLY A 64 -16.95 5.92 8.72
C GLY A 64 -16.66 4.62 9.49
N ASN A 65 -17.65 3.72 9.56
CA ASN A 65 -17.57 2.38 10.10
C ASN A 65 -17.21 1.37 9.01
N THR A 66 -16.94 0.14 9.44
CA THR A 66 -16.71 -1.00 8.55
C THR A 66 -17.88 -1.21 7.60
N VAL A 67 -17.54 -1.37 6.33
CA VAL A 67 -18.47 -1.67 5.23
C VAL A 67 -18.28 -3.13 4.83
N SER A 68 -19.36 -3.87 4.65
CA SER A 68 -19.31 -5.22 4.11
C SER A 68 -19.09 -5.19 2.59
N LEU A 69 -18.17 -6.01 2.11
CA LEU A 69 -17.88 -6.24 0.70
C LEU A 69 -17.90 -7.75 0.45
N THR A 70 -18.57 -8.16 -0.63
CA THR A 70 -18.65 -9.57 -1.03
C THR A 70 -17.87 -9.76 -2.33
N VAL A 71 -16.98 -10.75 -2.34
CA VAL A 71 -16.25 -11.20 -3.52
C VAL A 71 -16.77 -12.57 -3.92
N SER A 72 -17.19 -12.72 -5.17
CA SER A 72 -17.63 -13.99 -5.75
C SER A 72 -16.85 -14.26 -7.03
N VAL A 73 -16.42 -15.51 -7.23
CA VAL A 73 -15.71 -15.94 -8.44
C VAL A 73 -16.47 -17.07 -9.11
N ASP A 74 -16.78 -16.91 -10.39
CA ASP A 74 -17.33 -17.97 -11.24
C ASP A 74 -16.22 -18.96 -11.59
N SER A 75 -16.15 -20.07 -10.85
CA SER A 75 -15.16 -21.13 -11.04
C SER A 75 -15.77 -22.50 -10.72
N PRO A 76 -15.46 -23.54 -11.51
CA PRO A 76 -15.87 -24.91 -11.20
C PRO A 76 -15.14 -25.50 -9.98
N MET A 77 -14.10 -24.81 -9.46
CA MET A 77 -13.28 -25.25 -8.32
C MET A 77 -12.72 -26.67 -8.51
N SER A 78 -12.27 -26.96 -9.73
CA SER A 78 -11.59 -28.21 -10.10
C SER A 78 -10.08 -28.06 -9.94
N GLU A 79 -9.34 -29.17 -9.90
CA GLU A 79 -7.86 -29.11 -9.83
C GLU A 79 -7.24 -28.28 -10.97
N ALA A 80 -7.83 -28.33 -12.17
CA ALA A 80 -7.35 -27.57 -13.32
C ALA A 80 -7.82 -26.10 -13.35
N GLU A 81 -8.95 -25.79 -12.70
CA GLU A 81 -9.58 -24.47 -12.73
C GLU A 81 -10.23 -24.17 -11.38
N HIS A 82 -9.47 -23.49 -10.51
CA HIS A 82 -9.88 -23.07 -9.19
C HIS A 82 -9.22 -21.74 -8.81
N VAL A 83 -9.75 -21.11 -7.76
CA VAL A 83 -9.15 -19.91 -7.18
C VAL A 83 -7.98 -20.32 -6.27
N ALA A 84 -6.78 -19.85 -6.60
CA ALA A 84 -5.58 -20.11 -5.80
C ALA A 84 -5.40 -19.07 -4.66
N SER A 85 -5.68 -17.79 -4.93
CA SER A 85 -5.58 -16.72 -3.94
C SER A 85 -6.53 -15.55 -4.25
N ILE A 86 -6.90 -14.82 -3.19
CA ILE A 86 -7.58 -13.52 -3.24
C ILE A 86 -6.81 -12.60 -2.28
N HIS A 87 -6.51 -11.38 -2.71
CA HIS A 87 -5.74 -10.38 -1.98
C HIS A 87 -6.58 -9.12 -1.71
#